data_AF-A0A4W5L3I1-F1
#
_entry.id   AF-A0A4W5L3I1-F1
#
_cell.length_a   1.000
_cell.length_b   1.000
_cell.length_c   1.000
_cell.angle_alpha   90.00
_cell.angle_beta   90.00
_cell.angle_gamma   90.00
#
_symmetry.space_group_name_H-M   'P 1'
#
loop_
_entity.id
_entity.type
_entity.pdbx_description
1 polymer ?
#
loop_
_entity_poly.entity_id
_entity_poly.type
_entity_poly.pdbx_seq_one_letter_code
_entity_poly.pdbx_strand_id
1 'polypeptide(L)'
;MRLRVGFILRSVIVIVTFLGLVVLWSSLSPKENDENPFAKREGDAPNLLPKNDIADQFKPVVPWPHVEGVEVDLDSIRQKNRGDDKLVPGKPAGGAQNQQNVIQKQYITFKPHTNIYSAPVLRKGTLGNFELKEPEPHGVQDGPGEGAKPFVLGAEYHEASQASIKEFGFNMVASDMISLDRTISDIRHEE
;
A
#
# COMPACT_ATOMS: atom_id res chain seq x y z
N MET A 1 38.34 54.24 12.41
CA MET A 1 37.23 53.86 11.50
C MET A 1 35.97 54.63 11.92
N ARG A 2 35.42 55.50 11.07
CA ARG A 2 34.20 56.26 11.37
C ARG A 2 32.98 55.41 11.01
N LEU A 3 32.43 54.68 11.98
CA LEU A 3 31.15 53.98 11.82
C LEU A 3 30.05 55.03 11.60
N ARG A 4 29.47 55.03 10.41
CA ARG A 4 28.33 55.92 10.11
C ARG A 4 27.12 55.39 10.86
N VAL A 5 26.44 56.26 11.62
CA VAL A 5 25.26 55.93 12.44
C VAL A 5 24.19 55.15 11.64
N GLY A 6 24.06 55.43 10.34
CA GLY A 6 23.16 54.70 9.45
C GLY A 6 23.51 53.22 9.22
N PHE A 7 24.78 52.81 9.38
CA PHE A 7 25.19 51.41 9.29
C PHE A 7 24.78 50.63 10.55
N ILE A 8 24.88 51.26 11.71
CA ILE A 8 24.45 50.68 13.00
C ILE A 8 22.93 50.51 13.01
N LEU A 9 22.18 51.52 12.56
CA LEU A 9 20.71 51.44 12.51
C LEU A 9 20.23 50.31 11.58
N ARG A 10 20.84 50.15 10.41
CA ARG A 10 20.51 49.05 9.47
C ARG A 10 20.90 47.69 10.03
N SER A 11 22.04 47.58 10.70
CA SER A 11 22.47 46.36 11.39
C SER A 11 21.48 45.94 12.49
N VAL A 12 21.00 46.87 13.31
CA VAL A 12 20.04 46.58 14.38
C VAL A 12 18.71 46.09 13.79
N ILE A 13 18.22 46.73 12.72
CA ILE A 13 16.98 46.30 12.07
C ILE A 13 17.10 44.86 11.53
N VAL A 14 18.23 44.52 10.90
CA VAL A 14 18.47 43.16 10.38
C VAL A 14 18.55 42.13 11.50
N ILE A 15 19.15 42.47 12.64
CA ILE A 15 19.25 41.56 13.79
C ILE A 15 17.86 41.32 14.41
N VAL A 16 17.04 42.37 14.53
CA VAL A 16 15.68 42.26 15.09
C VAL A 16 14.77 41.44 14.17
N THR A 17 14.82 41.65 12.86
CA THR A 17 14.01 40.85 11.91
C THR A 17 14.47 39.39 11.86
N PHE A 18 15.77 39.14 11.94
CA PHE A 18 16.33 37.79 12.01
C PHE A 18 15.89 37.07 13.29
N LEU A 19 15.99 37.72 14.45
CA LEU A 19 15.52 37.15 15.72
C LEU A 19 14.01 36.87 15.71
N GLY A 20 13.21 37.78 15.11
CA GLY A 20 11.77 37.56 14.93
C GLY A 20 11.46 36.33 14.07
N LEU A 21 12.18 36.13 12.97
CA LEU A 21 12.04 34.96 12.10
C LEU A 21 12.48 33.66 12.80
N VAL A 22 13.55 33.69 13.59
CA VAL A 22 14.02 32.52 14.35
C VAL A 22 12.99 32.10 15.41
N VAL A 23 12.39 33.05 16.11
CA VAL A 23 11.32 32.75 17.09
C VAL A 23 10.08 32.19 16.39
N LEU A 24 9.69 32.77 15.25
CA LEU A 24 8.56 32.29 14.46
C LEU A 24 8.81 30.86 13.93
N TRP A 25 10.02 30.58 13.43
CA TRP A 25 10.42 29.23 13.00
C TRP A 25 10.48 28.23 14.16
N SER A 26 10.96 28.64 15.33
CA SER A 26 10.93 27.80 16.55
C SER A 26 9.51 27.49 17.02
N SER A 27 8.54 28.36 16.75
CA SER A 27 7.12 28.13 17.09
C SER A 27 6.39 27.21 16.10
N LEU A 28 6.86 27.14 14.85
CA LEU A 28 6.33 26.25 13.82
C LEU A 28 7.07 24.90 13.76
N SER A 29 8.20 24.76 14.44
CA SER A 29 8.87 23.47 14.60
C SER A 29 7.97 22.56 15.45
N PRO A 30 7.54 21.39 14.93
CA PRO A 30 6.76 20.45 15.71
C PRO A 30 7.55 20.07 16.97
N LYS A 31 6.91 20.18 18.13
CA LYS A 31 7.47 19.64 19.37
C LYS A 31 7.63 18.13 19.18
N GLU A 32 8.81 17.59 19.44
CA GLU A 32 8.97 16.16 19.66
C GLU A 32 8.05 15.77 20.82
N ASN A 33 6.87 15.26 20.49
CA ASN A 33 6.07 14.51 21.44
C ASN A 33 6.87 13.23 21.73
N ASP A 34 7.18 13.02 23.00
CA ASP A 34 7.73 11.78 23.57
C ASP A 34 6.73 10.62 23.40
N GLU A 35 6.51 10.20 22.16
CA GLU A 35 5.83 8.94 21.84
C GLU A 35 6.77 8.14 20.97
N ASN A 36 7.83 7.63 21.60
CA ASN A 36 8.59 6.50 21.07
C ASN A 36 7.74 5.23 21.27
N PRO A 37 7.12 4.64 20.23
CA PRO A 37 6.31 3.43 20.38
C PRO A 37 7.15 2.17 20.73
N PHE A 38 8.47 2.31 20.87
CA PHE A 38 9.41 1.24 21.19
C PHE A 38 10.09 1.37 22.56
N ALA A 39 9.63 2.28 23.42
CA ALA A 39 10.10 2.32 24.80
C ALA A 39 9.61 1.07 25.55
N LYS A 40 10.54 0.15 25.80
CA LYS A 40 10.38 -1.10 26.54
C LYS A 40 9.78 -0.80 27.93
N ARG A 41 8.48 -1.03 28.12
CA ARG A 41 7.82 -1.04 29.44
C ARG A 41 8.20 -2.33 30.17
N GLU A 42 9.23 -2.24 30.99
CA GLU A 42 9.56 -3.22 32.02
C GLU A 42 8.86 -2.73 33.31
N GLY A 43 7.80 -3.42 33.74
CA GLY A 43 7.08 -3.06 34.97
C GLY A 43 5.65 -3.62 35.06
N ASP A 44 5.54 -4.76 35.73
CA ASP A 44 4.42 -5.28 36.54
C ASP A 44 2.97 -5.00 36.09
N ALA A 45 2.34 -6.00 35.46
CA ALA A 45 0.89 -6.06 35.29
C ALA A 45 0.24 -6.90 36.42
N PRO A 46 -0.71 -6.36 37.21
CA PRO A 46 -1.59 -7.18 38.03
C PRO A 46 -2.66 -7.84 37.14
N ASN A 47 -2.86 -9.14 37.36
CA ASN A 47 -3.89 -9.98 36.75
C ASN A 47 -5.28 -9.33 36.80
N LEU A 48 -5.77 -8.80 35.68
CA LEU A 48 -7.18 -8.45 35.49
C LEU A 48 -7.59 -8.78 34.05
N LEU A 49 -7.92 -10.05 33.80
CA LEU A 49 -8.72 -10.44 32.63
C LEU A 49 -10.17 -10.66 33.06
N PRO A 50 -11.15 -9.93 32.49
CA PRO A 50 -12.55 -10.27 32.66
C PRO A 50 -12.85 -11.51 31.81
N LYS A 51 -13.37 -12.53 32.47
CA LYS A 51 -13.86 -13.78 31.90
C LYS A 51 -15.23 -13.50 31.25
N ASN A 52 -15.26 -13.18 29.95
CA ASN A 52 -16.49 -13.20 29.14
C ASN A 52 -16.14 -13.47 27.67
N ASP A 53 -17.05 -14.17 27.00
CA ASP A 53 -16.88 -14.91 25.76
C ASP A 53 -16.42 -14.07 24.56
N ILE A 54 -15.17 -14.28 24.15
CA ILE A 54 -14.54 -13.65 22.98
C ILE A 54 -15.01 -14.30 21.67
N ALA A 55 -15.78 -15.39 21.73
CA ALA A 55 -16.16 -16.19 20.57
C ALA A 55 -17.15 -15.49 19.61
N ASP A 56 -17.95 -14.53 20.09
CA ASP A 56 -19.06 -13.97 19.29
C ASP A 56 -18.81 -12.58 18.68
N GLN A 57 -17.67 -11.93 18.94
CA GLN A 57 -17.45 -10.54 18.50
C GLN A 57 -16.66 -10.38 17.20
N PHE A 58 -16.03 -11.44 16.68
CA PHE A 58 -15.30 -11.37 15.40
C PHE A 58 -16.06 -12.11 14.30
N LYS A 59 -16.98 -11.39 13.64
CA LYS A 59 -17.49 -11.78 12.32
C LYS A 59 -16.62 -11.10 11.25
N PRO A 60 -15.67 -11.80 10.63
CA PRO A 60 -14.84 -11.23 9.58
C PRO A 60 -15.71 -10.87 8.36
N VAL A 61 -15.49 -9.70 7.78
CA VAL A 61 -16.23 -9.18 6.60
C VAL A 61 -16.02 -10.05 5.36
N VAL A 62 -14.98 -10.88 5.37
CA VAL A 62 -14.70 -11.89 4.37
C VAL A 62 -14.64 -13.24 5.09
N PRO A 63 -15.41 -14.26 4.67
CA PRO A 63 -15.26 -15.58 5.26
C PRO A 63 -13.83 -16.05 5.03
N TRP A 64 -13.14 -16.38 6.12
CA TRP A 64 -11.84 -17.03 6.01
C TRP A 64 -11.99 -18.23 5.07
N PRO A 65 -11.06 -18.43 4.12
CA PRO A 65 -11.09 -19.62 3.28
C PRO A 65 -11.20 -20.85 4.18
N HIS A 66 -12.21 -21.68 3.94
CA HIS A 66 -12.44 -22.87 4.74
C HIS A 66 -11.20 -23.74 4.66
N VAL A 67 -10.53 -23.92 5.80
CA VAL A 67 -9.36 -24.77 5.91
C VAL A 67 -9.88 -26.20 5.95
N GLU A 68 -9.93 -26.86 4.80
CA GLU A 68 -10.06 -28.33 4.74
C GLU A 68 -8.72 -28.93 5.19
N GLY A 69 -8.52 -28.98 6.51
CA GLY A 69 -7.42 -29.70 7.13
C GLY A 69 -7.81 -31.16 7.36
N VAL A 70 -6.90 -32.08 7.06
CA VAL A 70 -6.96 -33.43 7.63
C VAL A 70 -6.52 -33.33 9.08
N GLU A 71 -7.44 -33.50 10.02
CA GLU A 71 -7.12 -33.50 11.45
C GLU A 71 -6.13 -34.65 11.73
N VAL A 72 -4.92 -34.30 12.17
CA VAL A 72 -3.91 -35.27 12.58
C VAL A 72 -4.15 -35.58 14.05
N ASP A 73 -4.65 -36.77 14.34
CA ASP A 73 -4.81 -37.25 15.71
C ASP A 73 -3.43 -37.53 16.34
N LEU A 74 -3.02 -36.63 17.24
CA LEU A 74 -1.73 -36.71 17.92
C LEU A 74 -1.71 -37.78 19.02
N ASP A 75 -2.87 -38.19 19.51
CA ASP A 75 -2.99 -39.16 20.59
C ASP A 75 -2.77 -40.58 20.07
N SER A 76 -3.31 -40.92 18.89
CA SER A 76 -3.00 -42.20 18.24
C SER A 76 -1.52 -42.33 17.85
N ILE A 77 -0.86 -41.24 17.44
CA ILE A 77 0.59 -41.23 17.17
C ILE A 77 1.39 -41.46 18.46
N ARG A 78 1.01 -40.82 19.57
CA ARG A 78 1.67 -41.01 20.87
C ARG A 78 1.48 -42.43 21.43
N GLN A 79 0.29 -43.00 21.29
CA GLN A 79 0.01 -44.37 21.77
C GLN A 79 0.76 -45.41 20.95
N LYS A 80 0.84 -45.24 19.62
CA LYS A 80 1.62 -46.11 18.74
C LYS A 80 3.11 -46.13 19.12
N ASN A 81 3.69 -44.94 19.38
CA ASN A 81 5.10 -44.85 19.75
C ASN A 81 5.40 -45.33 21.19
N ARG A 82 4.41 -45.32 22.10
CA ARG A 82 4.56 -45.90 23.44
C ARG A 82 4.39 -47.43 23.46
N GLY A 83 3.68 -48.00 22.49
CA GLY A 83 3.49 -49.44 22.38
C GLY A 83 4.75 -50.22 21.99
N ASP A 84 5.69 -49.58 21.27
CA ASP A 84 6.91 -50.20 20.76
C ASP A 84 8.06 -50.25 21.79
N ASP A 85 7.91 -49.60 22.96
CA ASP A 85 8.93 -49.63 24.04
C ASP A 85 8.85 -50.90 24.91
N LYS A 86 7.88 -51.79 24.64
CA LYS A 86 7.82 -53.12 25.26
C LYS A 86 7.72 -54.19 24.18
N LEU A 87 8.84 -54.91 24.03
CA LEU A 87 9.04 -56.14 23.26
C LEU A 87 9.62 -55.94 21.83
N VAL A 88 10.95 -55.91 21.73
CA VAL A 88 11.81 -56.89 20.99
C VAL A 88 13.17 -56.23 20.66
N PRO A 89 14.31 -56.78 21.12
CA PRO A 89 15.62 -56.36 20.63
C PRO A 89 15.84 -56.93 19.22
N GLY A 90 16.01 -56.06 18.21
CA GLY A 90 16.53 -56.48 16.90
C GLY A 90 15.65 -56.24 15.65
N LYS A 91 14.61 -55.39 15.70
CA LYS A 91 13.96 -54.94 14.45
C LYS A 91 14.72 -53.75 13.84
N PRO A 92 15.15 -53.80 12.56
CA PRO A 92 15.72 -52.64 11.91
C PRO A 92 14.64 -51.55 11.82
N ALA A 93 15.07 -50.31 12.02
CA ALA A 93 14.24 -49.10 12.07
C ALA A 93 13.37 -48.93 10.80
N GLY A 94 12.20 -49.56 10.78
CA GLY A 94 11.21 -49.48 9.70
C GLY A 94 10.33 -48.21 9.77
N GLY A 95 10.89 -47.09 10.21
CA GLY A 95 10.13 -45.86 10.47
C GLY A 95 10.60 -44.60 9.73
N ALA A 96 11.81 -44.60 9.15
CA ALA A 96 12.37 -43.39 8.54
C ALA A 96 11.70 -43.02 7.20
N GLN A 97 11.23 -44.01 6.45
CA GLN A 97 10.67 -43.84 5.10
C GLN A 97 9.30 -43.13 5.12
N ASN A 98 8.49 -43.34 6.16
CA ASN A 98 7.14 -42.78 6.23
C ASN A 98 7.11 -41.32 6.73
N GLN A 99 8.11 -40.87 7.51
CA GLN A 99 8.16 -39.48 7.98
C GLN A 99 8.58 -38.50 6.87
N GLN A 100 9.48 -38.93 5.98
CA GLN A 100 9.89 -38.11 4.81
C GLN A 100 8.71 -37.82 3.87
N ASN A 101 7.80 -38.79 3.71
CA ASN A 101 6.57 -38.64 2.90
C ASN A 101 5.51 -37.72 3.51
N VAL A 102 5.55 -37.44 4.82
CA VAL A 102 4.61 -36.52 5.50
C VAL A 102 5.05 -35.06 5.31
N ILE A 103 6.36 -34.79 5.44
CA ILE A 103 6.93 -33.45 5.27
C ILE A 103 6.83 -32.98 3.80
N GLN A 104 6.96 -33.90 2.83
CA GLN A 104 6.85 -33.56 1.41
C GLN A 104 5.44 -33.13 0.96
N LYS A 105 4.38 -33.45 1.72
CA LYS A 105 2.98 -33.19 1.34
C LYS A 105 2.44 -31.84 1.82
N GLN A 106 3.21 -31.07 2.59
CA GLN A 106 2.69 -29.96 3.41
C GLN A 106 3.13 -28.55 2.98
N TYR A 107 3.58 -28.35 1.74
CA TYR A 107 3.84 -27.00 1.23
C TYR A 107 2.71 -26.57 0.29
N ILE A 108 2.02 -25.48 0.65
CA ILE A 108 1.03 -24.84 -0.22
C ILE A 108 1.77 -24.27 -1.43
N THR A 109 1.47 -24.77 -2.63
CA THR A 109 2.03 -24.27 -3.88
C THR A 109 0.97 -23.49 -4.67
N PHE A 110 1.41 -22.51 -5.46
CA PHE A 110 0.54 -21.87 -6.45
C PHE A 110 0.06 -22.88 -7.50
N LYS A 111 -1.11 -22.62 -8.11
CA LYS A 111 -1.58 -23.40 -9.25
C LYS A 111 -0.55 -23.29 -10.38
N PRO A 112 -0.11 -24.41 -10.98
CA PRO A 112 0.86 -24.37 -12.06
C PRO A 112 0.26 -23.63 -13.27
N HIS A 113 1.11 -22.93 -14.01
CA HIS A 113 0.68 -22.23 -15.22
C HIS A 113 0.34 -23.25 -16.32
N THR A 114 -0.91 -23.25 -16.79
CA THR A 114 -1.40 -24.15 -17.84
C THR A 114 -1.52 -23.48 -19.20
N ASN A 115 -1.53 -22.14 -19.24
CA ASN A 115 -1.69 -21.40 -20.49
C ASN A 115 -0.35 -21.35 -21.21
N ILE A 116 -0.35 -21.62 -22.51
CA ILE A 116 0.85 -21.49 -23.33
C ILE A 116 0.83 -20.08 -23.92
N TYR A 117 1.80 -19.24 -23.55
CA TYR A 117 1.95 -17.88 -24.06
C TYR A 117 3.41 -17.63 -24.44
N SER A 118 3.65 -17.13 -25.65
CA SER A 118 4.97 -16.75 -26.13
C SER A 118 5.30 -15.31 -25.76
N ALA A 119 6.56 -15.02 -25.43
CA ALA A 119 7.00 -13.65 -25.18
C ALA A 119 6.84 -12.76 -26.43
N PRO A 120 6.54 -11.46 -26.26
CA PRO A 120 6.47 -10.51 -27.37
C PRO A 120 7.84 -10.28 -28.00
N VAL A 121 7.86 -9.85 -29.27
CA VAL A 121 9.08 -9.57 -30.04
C VAL A 121 9.05 -8.13 -30.54
N LEU A 122 10.02 -7.31 -30.13
CA LEU A 122 10.18 -5.95 -30.63
C LEU A 122 10.67 -5.95 -32.08
N ARG A 123 9.88 -5.35 -32.97
CA ARG A 123 10.23 -5.15 -34.38
C ARG A 123 10.39 -3.66 -34.67
N LYS A 124 11.62 -3.16 -34.53
CA LYS A 124 11.93 -1.73 -34.72
C LYS A 124 11.47 -1.21 -36.07
N GLY A 125 10.84 -0.04 -36.07
CA GLY A 125 10.32 0.62 -37.27
C GLY A 125 9.08 -0.05 -37.90
N THR A 126 8.54 -1.10 -37.30
CA THR A 126 7.28 -1.71 -37.71
C THR A 126 6.21 -1.37 -36.68
N LEU A 127 5.16 -0.65 -37.09
CA LEU A 127 3.99 -0.45 -36.23
C LEU A 127 3.44 -1.83 -35.85
N GLY A 128 3.24 -2.04 -34.56
CA GLY A 128 2.84 -3.34 -34.06
C GLY A 128 1.38 -3.68 -34.37
N ASN A 129 0.89 -4.72 -33.70
CA ASN A 129 -0.42 -5.30 -33.93
C ASN A 129 -1.47 -4.92 -32.87
N PHE A 130 -1.12 -4.05 -31.91
CA PHE A 130 -2.03 -3.54 -30.87
C PHE A 130 -2.12 -2.02 -30.84
N GLU A 131 -1.30 -1.34 -31.63
CA GLU A 131 -1.33 0.09 -31.86
C GLU A 131 -2.50 0.43 -32.79
N LEU A 132 -3.13 1.57 -32.51
CA LEU A 132 -4.14 2.11 -33.42
C LEU A 132 -3.46 2.55 -34.72
N LYS A 133 -4.06 2.20 -35.86
CA LYS A 133 -3.56 2.59 -37.19
C LYS A 133 -3.89 4.03 -37.54
N GLU A 134 -5.02 4.51 -37.02
CA GLU A 134 -5.52 5.86 -37.17
C GLU A 134 -5.66 6.48 -35.78
N PRO A 135 -5.52 7.81 -35.65
CA PRO A 135 -5.69 8.47 -34.37
C PRO A 135 -7.08 8.19 -33.78
N GLU A 136 -7.16 8.09 -32.46
CA GLU A 136 -8.43 7.94 -31.76
C GLU A 136 -9.33 9.16 -32.05
N PRO A 137 -10.61 8.95 -32.42
CA PRO A 137 -11.53 10.05 -32.64
C PRO A 137 -11.83 10.76 -31.32
N HIS A 138 -11.91 12.09 -31.36
CA HIS A 138 -12.35 12.87 -30.20
C HIS A 138 -13.78 12.51 -29.81
N GLY A 139 -14.06 12.38 -28.51
CA GLY A 139 -15.41 12.13 -28.02
C GLY A 139 -16.33 13.32 -28.33
N VAL A 140 -15.83 14.54 -28.11
CA VAL A 140 -16.44 15.77 -28.60
C VAL A 140 -15.41 16.53 -29.41
N GLN A 141 -15.74 16.88 -30.66
CA GLN A 141 -14.82 17.61 -31.53
C GLN A 141 -14.40 18.94 -30.87
N ASP A 142 -13.09 19.08 -30.64
CA ASP A 142 -12.47 20.18 -29.89
C ASP A 142 -13.09 20.48 -28.51
N GLY A 143 -13.62 19.45 -27.86
CA GLY A 143 -14.21 19.53 -26.53
C GLY A 143 -13.20 19.80 -25.41
N PRO A 144 -13.68 20.23 -24.23
CA PRO A 144 -12.83 20.42 -23.06
C PRO A 144 -12.17 19.10 -22.65
N GLY A 145 -10.86 19.15 -22.34
CA GLY A 145 -10.10 18.00 -21.85
C GLY A 145 -9.68 16.97 -22.90
N GLU A 146 -10.04 17.15 -24.18
CA GLU A 146 -9.59 16.30 -25.30
C GLU A 146 -8.06 16.38 -25.49
N GLY A 147 -7.46 15.27 -25.92
CA GLY A 147 -6.01 15.10 -26.03
C GLY A 147 -5.27 15.33 -24.72
N ALA A 148 -5.94 15.10 -23.58
CA ALA A 148 -5.47 15.43 -22.23
C ALA A 148 -5.02 16.90 -22.03
N LYS A 149 -5.58 17.84 -22.81
CA LYS A 149 -5.29 19.27 -22.63
C LYS A 149 -5.86 19.76 -21.28
N PRO A 150 -5.14 20.63 -20.56
CA PRO A 150 -5.62 21.16 -19.28
C PRO A 150 -6.88 21.98 -19.51
N PHE A 151 -7.95 21.66 -18.78
CA PHE A 151 -9.20 22.41 -18.78
C PHE A 151 -9.28 23.27 -17.51
N VAL A 152 -9.14 24.59 -17.69
CA VAL A 152 -9.16 25.57 -16.60
C VAL A 152 -10.51 26.25 -16.60
N LEU A 153 -11.27 26.09 -15.50
CA LEU A 153 -12.55 26.75 -15.31
C LEU A 153 -12.38 28.25 -15.03
N GLY A 154 -13.38 29.04 -15.41
CA GLY A 154 -13.45 30.46 -15.05
C GLY A 154 -13.75 30.69 -13.57
N ALA A 155 -13.56 31.94 -13.11
CA ALA A 155 -13.75 32.33 -11.72
C ALA A 155 -15.20 32.14 -11.24
N GLU A 156 -16.16 32.15 -12.15
CA GLU A 156 -17.58 31.92 -11.92
C GLU A 156 -17.87 30.52 -11.34
N TYR A 157 -17.00 29.54 -11.55
CA TYR A 157 -17.16 28.18 -11.02
C TYR A 157 -16.40 27.94 -9.72
N HIS A 158 -15.76 28.95 -9.14
CA HIS A 158 -14.87 28.80 -7.99
C HIS A 158 -15.58 28.15 -6.78
N GLU A 159 -16.75 28.65 -6.39
CA GLU A 159 -17.50 28.11 -5.24
C GLU A 159 -17.97 26.67 -5.47
N ALA A 160 -18.49 26.37 -6.66
CA ALA A 160 -18.95 25.03 -7.02
C ALA A 160 -17.79 24.04 -7.09
N SER A 161 -16.65 24.46 -7.63
CA SER A 161 -15.43 23.67 -7.68
C SER A 161 -14.92 23.36 -6.26
N GLN A 162 -14.85 24.36 -5.38
CA GLN A 162 -14.44 24.16 -3.98
C GLN A 162 -15.39 23.23 -3.23
N ALA A 163 -16.70 23.35 -3.43
CA ALA A 163 -17.68 22.44 -2.85
C ALA A 163 -17.46 20.99 -3.31
N SER A 164 -17.26 20.78 -4.62
CA SER A 164 -17.00 19.45 -5.17
C SER A 164 -15.69 18.83 -4.66
N ILE A 165 -14.62 19.63 -4.54
CA ILE A 165 -13.34 19.17 -4.00
C ILE A 165 -13.49 18.79 -2.53
N LYS A 166 -14.30 19.54 -1.77
CA LYS A 166 -14.55 19.23 -0.35
C LYS A 166 -15.30 17.89 -0.19
N GLU A 167 -16.20 17.57 -1.11
CA GLU A 167 -17.00 16.34 -1.06
C GLU A 167 -16.23 15.12 -1.59
N PHE A 168 -15.56 15.25 -2.74
CA PHE A 168 -14.98 14.12 -3.47
C PHE A 168 -13.45 14.11 -3.51
N GLY A 169 -12.79 15.19 -3.11
CA GLY A 169 -11.33 15.37 -3.27
C GLY A 169 -10.91 15.75 -4.69
N PHE A 170 -11.85 15.88 -5.63
CA PHE A 170 -11.61 16.20 -7.03
C PHE A 170 -12.55 17.31 -7.52
N ASN A 171 -12.14 18.01 -8.57
CA ASN A 171 -12.97 19.03 -9.21
C ASN A 171 -14.02 18.38 -10.12
N MET A 172 -15.13 17.95 -9.55
CA MET A 172 -16.21 17.30 -10.30
C MET A 172 -16.84 18.23 -11.32
N VAL A 173 -16.89 19.54 -11.06
CA VAL A 173 -17.42 20.52 -12.02
C VAL A 173 -16.62 20.51 -13.33
N ALA A 174 -15.29 20.40 -13.25
CA ALA A 174 -14.46 20.26 -14.44
C ALA A 174 -14.61 18.87 -15.08
N SER A 175 -14.66 17.82 -14.26
CA SER A 175 -14.80 16.44 -14.75
C SER A 175 -16.10 16.23 -15.51
N ASP A 176 -17.21 16.76 -15.03
CA ASP A 176 -18.55 16.60 -15.61
C ASP A 176 -18.69 17.29 -16.98
N MET A 177 -17.85 18.28 -17.27
CA MET A 177 -17.81 18.95 -18.57
C MET A 177 -16.93 18.23 -19.59
N ILE A 178 -16.02 17.38 -19.15
CA ILE A 178 -15.11 16.62 -20.02
C ILE A 178 -15.86 15.38 -20.51
N SER A 179 -15.71 15.06 -21.80
CA SER A 179 -16.31 13.86 -22.39
C SER A 179 -15.86 12.60 -21.66
N LEU A 180 -16.77 11.66 -21.42
CA LEU A 180 -16.44 10.34 -20.87
C LEU A 180 -15.57 9.53 -21.84
N ASP A 181 -15.73 9.78 -23.13
CA ASP A 181 -14.97 9.15 -24.23
C ASP A 181 -13.90 10.11 -24.78
N ARG A 182 -13.31 10.96 -23.93
CA ARG A 182 -12.25 11.89 -24.37
C ARG A 182 -11.00 11.15 -24.83
N THR A 183 -10.31 11.74 -25.80
CA THR A 183 -8.96 11.32 -26.19
C THR A 183 -7.91 11.76 -25.18
N ILE A 184 -6.81 11.01 -25.13
CA ILE A 184 -5.71 11.21 -24.18
C ILE A 184 -4.39 11.40 -24.94
N SER A 185 -3.46 12.18 -24.38
CA SER A 185 -2.10 12.29 -24.92
C SER A 185 -1.30 11.00 -24.71
N ASP A 186 -0.55 10.55 -25.72
CA ASP A 186 0.38 9.44 -25.56
C ASP A 186 1.63 9.90 -24.79
N ILE A 187 1.90 9.25 -23.65
CA ILE A 187 3.08 9.51 -22.81
C ILE A 187 4.07 8.33 -22.81
N ARG A 188 3.82 7.30 -23.63
CA ARG A 188 4.68 6.13 -23.73
C ARG A 188 5.98 6.49 -24.46
N HIS A 189 7.02 5.70 -24.23
CA HIS A 189 8.28 5.86 -24.93
C HIS A 189 8.20 5.24 -26.33
N GLU A 190 8.86 5.89 -27.29
CA GLU A 190 9.17 5.28 -28.59
C GLU A 190 10.37 4.33 -28.43
N GLU A 191 10.31 3.12 -28.99
CA GLU A 191 11.30 2.02 -28.83
C GLU A 191 12.18 1.73 -30.07
#